data_AF-A0AAU1ERU2-F1
#
_entry.id   AF-A0AAU1ERU2-F1
#
_cell.length_a   1.000
_cell.length_b   1.000
_cell.length_c   1.000
_cell.angle_alpha   90.00
_cell.angle_beta   90.00
_cell.angle_gamma   90.00
#
_symmetry.space_group_name_H-M   'P 1'
#
loop_
_entity.id
_entity.type
_entity.pdbx_description
1 polymer ?
#
loop_
_entity_poly.entity_id
_entity_poly.type
_entity_poly.pdbx_seq_one_letter_code
_entity_poly.pdbx_strand_id
1 'polypeptide(L)' 'MYDAAGAVIATSSLLLSEFDETARSCTFDVLVQDVPAHESFYQVEIGHRGKLQLSAQEAKAGALSGSLG' A
#
# COMPACT_ATOMS: atom_id res chain seq x y z
N MET A 1 2.12 -4.89 5.05
CA MET A 1 2.72 -3.58 5.35
C MET A 1 3.63 -3.74 6.55
N TYR A 2 4.77 -3.07 6.51
CA TYR A 2 5.82 -3.15 7.51
C TYR A 2 6.18 -1.76 8.03
N ASP A 3 6.55 -1.70 9.31
CA ASP A 3 7.19 -0.53 9.91
C ASP A 3 8.68 -0.43 9.54
N ALA A 4 9.38 0.57 10.09
CA ALA A 4 10.81 0.78 9.82
C ALA A 4 11.72 -0.32 10.40
N ALA A 5 11.25 -1.07 11.41
CA ALA A 5 11.94 -2.23 11.96
C ALA A 5 11.73 -3.50 11.12
N GLY A 6 10.85 -3.45 10.12
CA GLY A 6 10.49 -4.58 9.27
C GLY A 6 9.45 -5.50 9.90
N ALA A 7 8.78 -5.09 10.98
CA ALA A 7 7.70 -5.86 11.58
C ALA A 7 6.40 -5.66 10.78
N VAL A 8 5.61 -6.73 10.65
CA VAL A 8 4.31 -6.68 9.95
C VAL A 8 3.31 -5.93 10.83
N ILE A 9 2.80 -4.81 10.34
CA ILE A 9 1.79 -4.01 11.04
C ILE A 9 0.38 -4.14 10.42
N ALA A 10 0.29 -4.62 9.18
CA ALA A 10 -0.99 -4.94 8.55
C ALA A 10 -0.81 -5.97 7.43
N THR A 11 -1.81 -6.83 7.25
CA THR A 11 -1.87 -7.81 6.16
C THR A 11 -3.29 -7.86 5.63
N SER A 12 -3.44 -7.83 4.30
CA SER A 12 -4.74 -7.97 3.64
C SER A 12 -4.55 -8.55 2.25
N SER A 13 -5.63 -9.12 1.70
CA SER A 13 -5.69 -9.53 0.30
C SER A 13 -6.22 -8.38 -0.56
N LEU A 14 -5.64 -8.21 -1.75
CA LEU A 14 -6.22 -7.34 -2.77
C LEU A 14 -7.44 -8.06 -3.36
N LEU A 15 -8.64 -7.56 -3.06
CA LEU A 15 -9.92 -8.15 -3.49
C LEU A 15 -10.70 -7.10 -4.28
N LEU A 16 -11.55 -7.55 -5.20
CA LEU A 16 -12.52 -6.73 -5.95
C LEU A 16 -11.89 -5.51 -6.66
N SER A 17 -11.14 -5.75 -7.74
CA SER A 17 -10.68 -4.63 -8.58
C SER A 17 -11.82 -3.96 -9.32
N GLU A 18 -11.72 -2.65 -9.49
CA GLU A 18 -12.51 -1.91 -10.48
C GLU A 18 -11.73 -1.79 -11.79
N PHE A 19 -12.38 -2.12 -12.90
CA PHE A 19 -11.79 -1.92 -14.23
C PHE A 19 -12.09 -0.50 -14.71
N ASP A 20 -11.03 0.29 -14.92
CA ASP A 20 -11.12 1.59 -15.55
C ASP A 20 -11.01 1.41 -17.08
N GLU A 21 -12.11 1.63 -17.79
CA GLU A 21 -12.15 1.50 -19.25
C GLU A 21 -11.29 2.54 -19.98
N THR A 22 -11.11 3.73 -19.40
CA THR A 22 -10.35 4.84 -20.00
C THR A 22 -8.85 4.59 -19.87
N ALA A 23 -8.40 4.22 -18.67
CA ALA A 23 -7.01 3.88 -18.40
C ALA A 23 -6.63 2.46 -18.86
N ARG A 24 -7.63 1.61 -19.13
CA ARG A 24 -7.49 0.18 -19.46
C ARG A 24 -6.70 -0.57 -18.38
N SER A 25 -6.95 -0.25 -17.12
CA SER A 25 -6.27 -0.82 -15.95
C SER A 25 -7.24 -1.26 -14.87
N CYS A 26 -6.80 -2.18 -14.01
CA CYS A 26 -7.52 -2.56 -12.80
C CYS A 26 -7.01 -1.76 -11.60
N THR A 27 -7.90 -1.10 -10.90
CA THR A 27 -7.61 -0.35 -9.67
C THR A 27 -8.05 -1.19 -8.47
N PHE A 28 -7.24 -1.19 -7.42
CA PHE A 28 -7.52 -1.89 -6.17
C PHE A 28 -7.41 -0.90 -5.02
N ASP A 29 -8.44 -0.85 -4.18
CA ASP A 29 -8.41 -0.05 -2.97
C ASP A 29 -7.74 -0.80 -1.83
N VAL A 30 -6.88 -0.09 -1.10
CA VAL A 30 -6.19 -0.60 0.07
C VAL A 30 -6.39 0.39 1.21
N LEU A 31 -6.97 -0.10 2.30
CA LEU A 31 -7.11 0.66 3.54
C LEU A 31 -6.27 0.02 4.64
N VAL A 32 -5.39 0.81 5.24
CA VAL A 32 -4.68 0.44 6.48
C VAL A 32 -5.12 1.41 7.56
N GLN A 33 -5.84 0.89 8.55
CA GLN A 33 -6.27 1.66 9.70
C GLN A 33 -5.14 1.75 10.74
N ASP A 34 -5.21 2.79 11.57
CA ASP A 34 -4.33 2.97 12.73
C ASP A 34 -2.82 2.94 12.41
N VAL A 35 -2.43 3.51 11.27
CA VAL A 35 -1.01 3.63 10.90
C VAL A 35 -0.27 4.42 11.99
N PRO A 36 0.75 3.82 12.65
CA PRO A 36 1.44 4.47 13.76
C PRO A 36 2.01 5.84 13.37
N ALA A 37 2.08 6.77 14.32
CA ALA A 37 2.50 8.12 13.99
C ALA A 37 4.02 8.32 14.01
N HIS A 38 4.77 7.40 14.62
CA HIS A 38 6.15 7.59 15.08
C HIS A 38 7.23 7.04 14.12
N GLU A 39 6.83 6.37 13.04
CA GLU A 39 7.78 5.83 12.07
C GLU A 39 8.22 6.88 11.05
N SER A 40 9.42 6.71 10.51
CA SER A 40 9.95 7.59 9.44
C SER A 40 9.42 7.19 8.06
N PHE A 41 9.23 5.89 7.82
CA PHE A 41 8.76 5.33 6.57
C PHE A 41 8.03 4.02 6.81
N TYR A 42 7.30 3.58 5.80
CA TYR A 42 6.58 2.31 5.77
C TYR A 42 6.86 1.56 4.47
N GLN A 43 6.76 0.24 4.52
CA GLN A 43 6.87 -0.60 3.33
C GLN A 43 5.59 -1.39 3.09
N VAL A 44 5.11 -1.40 1.86
CA VAL A 44 3.99 -2.23 1.41
C VAL A 44 4.52 -3.28 0.46
N GLU A 45 4.36 -4.54 0.80
CA GLU A 45 4.71 -5.64 -0.09
C GLU A 45 3.45 -6.18 -0.75
N ILE A 46 3.50 -6.28 -2.08
CA ILE A 46 2.45 -6.88 -2.88
C ILE A 46 3.06 -8.14 -3.47
N GLY A 47 2.52 -9.31 -3.13
CA GLY A 47 3.17 -10.60 -3.39
C GLY A 47 3.58 -10.86 -4.84
N HIS A 48 2.89 -10.27 -5.82
CA HIS A 48 3.21 -10.41 -7.25
C HIS A 48 4.23 -9.38 -7.77
N ARG A 49 4.45 -8.28 -7.05
CA ARG A 49 5.30 -7.14 -7.46
C ARG A 49 6.59 -7.01 -6.64
N GLY A 50 6.51 -7.27 -5.34
CA GLY A 50 7.54 -6.93 -4.36
C GLY A 50 7.19 -5.71 -3.51
N LYS A 51 8.22 -5.06 -2.93
CA LYS A 51 8.06 -3.99 -1.93
C LYS A 51 7.99 -2.59 -2.56
N LEU A 52 7.08 -1.79 -2.06
CA LEU A 52 6.93 -0.35 -2.27
C LEU A 52 7.24 0.37 -0.96
N GLN A 53 8.02 1.45 -1.02
CA GLN A 53 8.34 2.27 0.14
C GLN A 53 7.57 3.59 0.07
N LEU A 54 7.07 4.02 1.22
CA LEU A 54 6.30 5.23 1.41
C LEU A 54 6.90 5.99 2.60
N SER A 55 6.96 7.31 2.54
CA SER A 55 7.19 8.11 3.75
C SER A 55 5.98 8.01 4.70
N ALA A 56 6.20 8.33 5.98
CA ALA A 56 5.10 8.37 6.94
C ALA A 56 4.03 9.41 6.59
N GLN A 57 4.41 10.50 5.92
CA GLN A 57 3.46 11.52 5.46
C GLN A 57 2.57 10.99 4.34
N GLU A 58 3.14 10.29 3.36
CA GLU A 58 2.38 9.68 2.26
C GLU A 58 1.43 8.59 2.77
N ALA A 59 1.90 7.74 3.70
CA ALA A 59 1.06 6.71 4.30
C ALA A 59 -0.16 7.30 5.03
N LYS A 60 0.02 8.37 5.82
CA LYS A 60 -1.08 9.05 6.53
C LYS A 60 -2.04 9.77 5.58
N ALA A 61 -1.53 10.27 4.46
CA ALA A 61 -2.34 10.92 3.43
C ALA A 61 -3.08 9.91 2.52
N GLY A 62 -2.87 8.60 2.69
CA GLY A 62 -3.41 7.57 1.80
C GLY A 62 -2.80 7.60 0.40
N ALA A 63 -1.60 8.18 0.23
CA ALA A 63 -0.96 8.42 -1.07
C ALA A 63 -0.21 7.19 -1.63
N LEU A 64 -0.57 5.98 -1.19
CA LEU A 64 -0.01 4.76 -1.76
C LEU A 64 -0.47 4.63 -3.22
N SER A 65 0.47 4.70 -4.15
CA SER A 65 0.23 4.47 -5.57
C SER A 65 1.33 3.63 -6.20
N GLY A 66 0.96 2.76 -7.15
CA GLY A 66 1.94 1.98 -7.91
C GLY A 66 1.31 0.92 -8.82
N SER A 67 1.94 0.65 -9.97
CA SER A 67 1.53 -0.42 -10.90
C SER A 67 1.86 -1.83 -10.43
N LEU A 68 0.94 -2.78 -10.50
CA LEU A 68 1.16 -4.16 -10.03
C LEU A 68 1.98 -5.03 -11.00
N GLY A 69 2.31 -4.52 -12.19
CA GLY A 69 2.92 -5.27 -13.28
C GLY A 69 1.89 -5.68 -14.32
#